data_AF-V5G0C4-F1
#
_entry.id   AF-V5G0C4-F1
#
_cell.length_a   1.000
_cell.length_b   1.000
_cell.length_c   1.000
_cell.angle_alpha   90.00
_cell.angle_beta   90.00
_cell.angle_gamma   90.00
#
_symmetry.space_group_name_H-M   'P 1'
#
loop_
_entity.id
_entity.type
_entity.pdbx_description
1 polymer ?
#
loop_
_entity_poly.entity_id
_entity_poly.type
_entity_poly.pdbx_seq_one_letter_code
_entity_poly.pdbx_strand_id
1 'polypeptide(L)'
;MPRGLIFHPPGTFEDVASKEALTKNITKIYTGIGLPAFYVAVNFIKLSNEDVWVGGERTIQNPFIRIVAEHVAVRIENDDLAYKRTADAFEKASKPHISDKGYDWEFHVDETERRLWHDSSSVWE
;
A
#
# COMPACT_ATOMS: atom_id res chain seq x y z
N MET A 1 12.35 5.57 1.30
CA MET A 1 11.19 5.52 0.41
C MET A 1 10.15 4.54 0.97
N PRO A 2 8.91 4.95 1.26
CA PRO A 2 7.80 4.00 1.36
C PRO A 2 7.35 3.56 -0.05
N ARG A 3 7.23 2.25 -0.29
CA ARG A 3 6.71 1.69 -1.55
C ARG A 3 5.41 0.94 -1.31
N GLY A 4 4.35 1.29 -2.02
CA GLY A 4 3.08 0.59 -2.01
C GLY A 4 2.87 -0.21 -3.30
N LEU A 5 2.59 -1.51 -3.18
CA LEU A 5 2.12 -2.34 -4.29
C LEU A 5 0.64 -2.65 -4.05
N ILE A 6 -0.20 -2.35 -5.03
CA ILE A 6 -1.65 -2.58 -4.96
C ILE A 6 -2.01 -3.53 -6.08
N PHE A 7 -2.24 -4.79 -5.72
CA PHE A 7 -2.73 -5.80 -6.63
C PHE A 7 -4.25 -5.74 -6.67
N HIS A 8 -4.82 -5.58 -7.86
CA HIS A 8 -6.24 -5.33 -8.02
C HIS A 8 -6.85 -6.12 -9.18
N PRO A 9 -8.15 -6.45 -9.10
CA PRO A 9 -8.87 -7.12 -10.18
C PRO A 9 -9.19 -6.16 -11.33
N PRO A 10 -9.62 -6.69 -12.49
CA PRO A 10 -10.10 -5.86 -13.59
C PRO A 10 -11.34 -5.04 -13.18
N GLY A 11 -11.51 -3.86 -13.78
CA GLY A 11 -12.61 -2.94 -13.47
C GLY A 11 -12.46 -2.15 -12.16
N THR A 12 -11.38 -2.36 -11.42
CA THR A 12 -11.00 -1.58 -10.22
C THR A 12 -9.69 -0.85 -10.50
N PHE A 13 -9.54 0.39 -10.06
CA PHE A 13 -8.34 1.20 -10.30
C PHE A 13 -7.86 1.18 -11.76
N GLU A 14 -8.76 1.30 -12.73
CA GLU A 14 -8.38 1.38 -14.14
C GLU A 14 -8.29 2.82 -14.65
N ASP A 15 -9.03 3.75 -14.03
CA ASP A 15 -8.95 5.17 -14.32
C ASP A 15 -7.89 5.89 -13.47
N VAL A 16 -7.39 7.01 -13.97
CA VAL A 16 -6.36 7.81 -13.29
C VAL A 16 -6.89 8.44 -11.99
N ALA A 17 -8.16 8.83 -11.94
CA ALA A 17 -8.71 9.56 -10.80
C ALA A 17 -8.83 8.66 -9.56
N SER A 18 -9.27 7.41 -9.73
CA SER A 18 -9.33 6.44 -8.63
C SER A 18 -7.96 6.08 -8.09
N LYS A 19 -6.96 5.92 -8.97
CA LYS A 19 -5.55 5.74 -8.57
C LYS A 19 -5.06 6.95 -7.78
N GLU A 20 -5.23 8.15 -8.34
CA GLU A 20 -4.78 9.40 -7.71
C GLU A 20 -5.42 9.62 -6.33
N ALA A 21 -6.70 9.31 -6.17
CA ALA A 21 -7.39 9.48 -4.91
C ALA A 21 -6.83 8.56 -3.80
N LEU A 22 -6.55 7.30 -4.13
CA LEU A 22 -5.94 6.36 -3.18
C LEU A 22 -4.49 6.72 -2.88
N THR A 23 -3.67 7.02 -3.90
CA THR A 23 -2.26 7.38 -3.67
C THR A 23 -2.13 8.64 -2.83
N LYS A 24 -2.98 9.66 -3.03
CA LYS A 24 -3.02 10.85 -2.17
C LYS A 24 -3.27 10.51 -0.70
N ASN A 25 -4.17 9.57 -0.42
CA ASN A 25 -4.45 9.14 0.96
C ASN A 25 -3.27 8.35 1.56
N ILE A 26 -2.63 7.47 0.79
CA ILE A 26 -1.43 6.74 1.23
C ILE A 26 -0.28 7.71 1.51
N THR A 27 -0.01 8.66 0.60
CA THR A 27 1.05 9.67 0.77
C THR A 27 0.84 10.54 2.01
N LYS A 28 -0.42 10.80 2.39
CA LYS A 28 -0.74 11.56 3.62
C LYS A 28 -0.29 10.86 4.90
N ILE A 29 -0.23 9.52 4.92
CA ILE A 29 0.27 8.77 6.08
C ILE A 29 1.70 9.22 6.40
N TYR A 30 2.56 9.28 5.37
CA TYR A 30 3.99 9.54 5.55
C TYR A 30 4.33 11.03 5.65
N THR A 31 3.65 11.87 4.88
CA THR A 31 3.82 13.33 5.02
C THR A 31 3.35 13.83 6.38
N GLY A 32 2.36 13.17 7.00
CA GLY A 32 1.92 13.43 8.37
C GLY A 32 2.99 13.17 9.45
N ILE A 33 4.00 12.36 9.14
CA ILE A 33 5.16 12.10 10.03
C ILE A 33 6.45 12.76 9.52
N GLY A 34 6.35 13.70 8.58
CA GLY A 34 7.46 14.53 8.11
C GLY A 34 8.27 13.97 6.93
N LEU A 35 7.87 12.86 6.32
CA LEU A 35 8.55 12.37 5.10
C LEU A 35 8.17 13.24 3.89
N PRO A 36 9.14 13.55 3.00
CA PRO A 36 8.83 14.20 1.73
C PRO A 36 7.87 13.36 0.87
N ALA A 37 6.90 13.99 0.22
CA ALA A 37 5.89 13.29 -0.57
C ALA A 37 6.48 12.43 -1.71
N PHE A 38 7.57 12.89 -2.32
CA PHE A 38 8.23 12.19 -3.44
C PHE A 38 8.88 10.85 -3.02
N TYR A 39 9.05 10.60 -1.71
CA TYR A 39 9.52 9.30 -1.21
C TYR A 39 8.44 8.22 -1.28
N VAL A 40 7.17 8.58 -1.45
CA VAL A 40 6.07 7.62 -1.47
C VAL A 40 5.78 7.24 -2.91
N ALA A 41 6.15 6.02 -3.29
CA ALA A 41 5.81 5.45 -4.59
C ALA A 41 4.68 4.43 -4.44
N VAL A 42 3.71 4.44 -5.35
CA VAL A 42 2.62 3.46 -5.37
C VAL A 42 2.46 2.90 -6.77
N ASN A 43 2.48 1.57 -6.90
CA ASN A 43 2.28 0.85 -8.14
C ASN A 43 0.97 0.07 -8.09
N PHE A 44 0.17 0.20 -9.15
CA PHE A 44 -1.04 -0.57 -9.36
C PHE A 44 -0.73 -1.73 -10.30
N ILE A 45 -0.99 -2.95 -9.85
CA ILE A 45 -0.71 -4.19 -10.57
C ILE A 45 -2.05 -4.88 -10.82
N LYS A 46 -2.52 -4.83 -12.06
CA LYS A 46 -3.75 -5.51 -12.44
C LYS A 46 -3.48 -7.00 -12.58
N LEU A 47 -4.29 -7.81 -11.90
CA LEU A 47 -4.28 -9.27 -12.01
C LEU A 47 -5.60 -9.76 -12.62
N SER A 48 -5.58 -10.89 -13.31
CA SER A 48 -6.83 -11.53 -13.75
C SER A 48 -7.59 -12.09 -12.55
N ASN A 49 -8.90 -12.24 -12.68
CA ASN A 49 -9.73 -13.00 -11.71
C ASN A 49 -9.38 -14.51 -11.68
N GLU A 50 -8.45 -14.95 -12.53
CA GLU A 50 -7.92 -16.32 -12.58
C GLU A 50 -6.55 -16.44 -11.89
N ASP A 51 -5.90 -15.32 -11.56
CA ASP A 51 -4.56 -15.28 -10.94
C ASP A 51 -4.62 -15.07 -9.43
N VAL A 52 -5.82 -14.86 -8.88
CA VAL A 52 -6.03 -14.57 -7.45
C VAL A 52 -6.81 -15.71 -6.81
N TRP A 53 -6.15 -16.35 -5.83
CA TRP A 53 -6.67 -17.50 -5.09
C TRP A 53 -6.48 -17.24 -3.60
N VAL A 54 -7.54 -17.37 -2.82
CA VAL A 54 -7.51 -17.18 -1.36
C VAL A 54 -7.98 -18.47 -0.71
N GLY A 55 -7.13 -19.09 0.12
CA GLY A 55 -7.43 -20.39 0.72
C GLY A 55 -7.59 -21.54 -0.28
N GLY A 56 -7.01 -21.41 -1.49
CA GLY A 56 -7.17 -22.39 -2.57
C GLY A 56 -8.44 -22.24 -3.40
N GLU A 57 -9.23 -21.20 -3.14
CA GLU A 57 -10.50 -20.94 -3.82
C GLU A 57 -10.47 -19.63 -4.62
N ARG A 58 -11.32 -19.55 -5.64
CA ARG A 58 -11.50 -18.34 -6.44
C ARG A 58 -12.29 -17.28 -5.66
N THR A 59 -11.88 -16.02 -5.78
CA THR A 59 -12.57 -14.88 -5.16
C THR A 59 -13.70 -14.37 -6.06
N ILE A 60 -14.80 -15.13 -6.14
CA ILE A 60 -15.89 -14.88 -7.10
C ILE A 60 -16.90 -13.85 -6.58
N GLN A 61 -17.23 -13.90 -5.28
CA GLN A 61 -18.30 -13.09 -4.69
C GLN A 61 -17.84 -11.64 -4.46
N ASN A 62 -16.69 -11.49 -3.81
CA ASN A 62 -16.02 -10.21 -3.61
C ASN A 62 -14.62 -10.32 -4.24
N PRO A 63 -14.30 -9.53 -5.28
CA PRO A 63 -12.95 -9.50 -5.81
C PRO A 63 -11.94 -9.07 -4.74
N PHE A 64 -10.78 -9.73 -4.69
CA PHE A 64 -9.78 -9.52 -3.64
C PHE A 64 -8.69 -8.51 -4.02
N ILE A 65 -8.34 -7.62 -3.10
CA ILE A 65 -7.28 -6.62 -3.25
C ILE A 65 -6.16 -6.89 -2.25
N ARG A 66 -4.92 -7.08 -2.75
CA ARG A 66 -3.73 -7.25 -1.91
C ARG A 66 -2.92 -5.96 -1.89
N ILE A 67 -2.61 -5.46 -0.69
CA ILE A 67 -1.71 -4.33 -0.50
C ILE A 67 -0.42 -4.81 0.15
N VAL A 68 0.71 -4.39 -0.40
CA VAL A 68 2.03 -4.56 0.21
C VAL A 68 2.63 -3.19 0.41
N ALA A 69 3.00 -2.87 1.64
CA ALA A 69 3.75 -1.67 1.94
C ALA A 69 5.17 -2.05 2.36
N GLU A 70 6.15 -1.40 1.77
CA GLU A 70 7.56 -1.58 2.14
C GLU A 70 8.09 -0.28 2.73
N HIS A 71 8.54 -0.34 3.97
CA HIS A 71 9.12 0.77 4.70
C HIS A 71 10.64 0.68 4.65
N VAL A 72 11.23 1.47 3.76
CA VAL A 72 12.69 1.55 3.62
C VAL A 72 13.26 2.76 4.37
N ALA A 73 12.52 3.88 4.36
CA ALA A 73 12.92 5.11 5.06
C ALA A 73 12.28 5.29 6.44
N VAL A 74 11.37 4.40 6.81
CA VAL A 74 10.64 4.43 8.08
C VAL A 74 11.02 3.18 8.85
N ARG A 75 11.17 3.32 10.16
CA ARG A 75 11.25 2.20 11.09
C ARG A 75 10.20 2.40 12.15
N ILE A 76 9.31 1.43 12.27
CA ILE A 76 8.28 1.40 13.29
C ILE A 76 8.95 0.89 14.56
N GLU A 77 8.74 1.60 15.66
CA GLU A 77 9.21 1.14 16.96
C GLU A 77 8.59 -0.22 17.28
N ASN A 78 9.37 -1.12 17.89
CA ASN A 78 8.90 -2.44 18.27
C ASN A 78 7.99 -2.37 19.51
N ASP A 79 6.82 -1.78 19.31
CA ASP A 79 5.79 -1.44 20.28
C ASP A 79 4.40 -1.66 19.67
N ASP A 80 3.52 -2.33 20.40
CA ASP A 80 2.19 -2.69 19.91
C ASP A 80 1.34 -1.46 19.55
N LEU A 81 1.51 -0.35 20.28
CA LEU A 81 0.78 0.88 19.96
C LEU A 81 1.33 1.52 18.67
N ALA A 82 2.63 1.47 18.42
CA ALA A 82 3.25 1.94 17.18
C ALA A 82 2.79 1.10 15.96
N TYR A 83 2.76 -0.23 16.10
CA TYR A 83 2.23 -1.11 15.06
C TYR A 83 0.74 -0.87 14.82
N LYS A 84 -0.06 -0.75 15.89
CA LYS A 84 -1.49 -0.45 15.77
C LYS A 84 -1.73 0.89 15.07
N ARG A 85 -1.04 1.96 15.47
CA ARG A 85 -1.18 3.28 14.81
C ARG A 85 -0.87 3.21 13.32
N THR A 86 0.14 2.43 12.95
CA THR A 86 0.51 2.21 11.54
C THR A 86 -0.60 1.46 10.79
N ALA A 87 -1.07 0.34 11.35
CA ALA A 87 -2.15 -0.46 10.78
C ALA A 87 -3.43 0.36 10.59
N ASP A 88 -3.86 1.09 11.63
CA ASP A 88 -5.05 1.94 11.61
C ASP A 88 -4.93 3.06 10.55
N ALA A 89 -3.72 3.59 10.31
CA ALA A 89 -3.49 4.60 9.28
C ALA A 89 -3.67 4.05 7.86
N PHE A 90 -3.19 2.84 7.59
CA PHE A 90 -3.40 2.15 6.33
C PHE A 90 -4.86 1.79 6.11
N GLU A 91 -5.52 1.25 7.13
CA GLU A 91 -6.95 0.94 7.08
C GLU A 91 -7.76 2.20 6.73
N LYS A 92 -7.52 3.30 7.46
CA LYS A 92 -8.20 4.58 7.22
C LYS A 92 -7.95 5.13 5.81
N ALA A 93 -6.73 5.03 5.30
CA ALA A 93 -6.39 5.52 3.97
C ALA A 93 -7.05 4.71 2.84
N SER A 94 -7.14 3.39 3.02
CA SER A 94 -7.66 2.43 2.05
C SER A 94 -9.18 2.30 2.08
N LYS A 95 -9.80 2.46 3.26
CA LYS A 95 -11.22 2.23 3.50
C LYS A 95 -12.18 2.83 2.45
N PRO A 96 -12.14 4.13 2.11
CA PRO A 96 -13.07 4.71 1.15
C PRO A 96 -12.89 4.21 -0.29
N HIS A 97 -11.75 3.57 -0.59
CA HIS A 97 -11.40 3.11 -1.93
C HIS A 97 -11.58 1.61 -2.10
N ILE A 98 -11.60 0.86 -0.99
CA ILE A 98 -11.52 -0.60 -0.97
C ILE A 98 -12.66 -1.17 -0.11
N SER A 99 -12.56 -1.16 1.21
CA SER A 99 -13.56 -1.83 2.05
C SER A 99 -14.96 -1.22 1.96
N ASP A 100 -15.09 0.10 1.86
CA ASP A 100 -16.39 0.77 1.68
C ASP A 100 -17.06 0.44 0.33
N LYS A 101 -16.30 -0.11 -0.62
CA LYS A 101 -16.78 -0.57 -1.93
C LYS A 101 -17.07 -2.07 -1.97
N GLY A 102 -16.92 -2.78 -0.86
CA GLY A 102 -17.28 -4.20 -0.73
C GLY A 102 -16.23 -5.18 -1.24
N TYR A 103 -14.99 -4.77 -1.46
CA TYR A 103 -13.91 -5.70 -1.81
C TYR A 103 -13.40 -6.43 -0.57
N ASP A 104 -13.07 -7.71 -0.73
CA ASP A 104 -12.24 -8.42 0.23
C ASP A 104 -10.80 -7.91 0.06
N TRP A 105 -10.05 -7.80 1.16
CA TRP A 105 -8.71 -7.22 1.08
C TRP A 105 -7.81 -7.64 2.23
N GLU A 106 -6.51 -7.56 1.99
CA GLU A 106 -5.49 -7.79 3.00
C GLU A 106 -4.32 -6.83 2.76
N PHE A 107 -3.71 -6.33 3.84
CA PHE A 107 -2.46 -5.58 3.76
C PHE A 107 -1.40 -6.15 4.70
N HIS A 108 -0.13 -5.92 4.38
CA HIS A 108 0.95 -6.05 5.33
C HIS A 108 2.00 -4.97 5.09
N VAL A 109 2.85 -4.76 6.09
CA VAL A 109 4.02 -3.90 6.01
C VAL A 109 5.26 -4.78 6.18
N ASP A 110 6.24 -4.62 5.30
CA ASP A 110 7.58 -5.16 5.45
C ASP A 110 8.58 -4.01 5.60
N GLU A 111 9.68 -4.21 6.33
CA GLU A 111 10.70 -3.19 6.56
C GLU A 111 12.09 -3.63 6.08
N THR A 112 12.63 -2.94 5.08
CA THR A 112 13.89 -3.34 4.42
C THR A 112 15.10 -2.49 4.84
N GLU A 113 16.31 -3.05 4.76
CA GLU A 113 17.55 -2.39 5.20
C GLU A 113 17.80 -1.06 4.47
N ARG A 114 17.75 0.05 5.22
CA ARG A 114 17.85 1.41 4.68
C ARG A 114 19.19 1.68 3.99
N ARG A 115 20.28 1.08 4.46
CA ARG A 115 21.62 1.28 3.88
C ARG A 115 21.79 0.64 2.51
N LEU A 116 20.87 -0.24 2.12
CA LEU A 116 20.82 -0.86 0.78
C LEU A 116 19.82 -0.16 -0.15
N TRP A 117 19.37 1.04 0.21
CA TRP A 117 18.49 1.85 -0.61
C TRP A 117 19.22 3.04 -1.20
N HIS A 118 18.96 3.29 -2.47
CA HIS A 118 19.44 4.42 -3.23
C HIS A 118 18.29 4.97 -4.08
N ASP A 119 18.21 6.29 -4.20
CA ASP A 119 17.37 6.97 -5.18
C ASP A 119 18.20 7.93 -6.03
N SER A 120 17.65 8.42 -7.13
CA SER A 120 18.35 9.31 -8.05
C SER A 120 18.73 10.68 -7.45
N SER A 121 18.26 11.00 -6.24
CA SER A 121 18.59 12.22 -5.51
C SER A 121 19.66 12.01 -4.43
N SER A 122 19.91 10.76 -4.04
CA SER A 122 20.94 10.42 -3.06
C SER A 122 22.33 10.41 -3.70
N VAL A 123 23.30 11.04 -3.06
CA VAL A 123 24.71 10.98 -3.43
C VAL A 123 25.35 9.84 -2.62
N TRP A 124 26.11 8.97 -3.28
CA TRP A 124 26.96 8.00 -2.56
C TRP A 124 28.13 8.77 -1.93
N GLU A 125 28.20 8.79 -0.60
CA GLU A 125 29.41 9.18 0.16
C GLU A 125 30.26 7.95 0.49
#